data_AF-A0A7V0L2W6-F1
#
_entry.id   AF-A0A7V0L2W6-F1
#
_cell.length_a   1.000
_cell.length_b   1.000
_cell.length_c   1.000
_cell.angle_alpha   90.00
_cell.angle_beta   90.00
_cell.angle_gamma   90.00
#
_symmetry.space_group_name_H-M   'P 1'
#
loop_
_entity.id
_entity.type
_entity.pdbx_description
1 polymer ?
#
loop_
_entity_poly.entity_id
_entity_poly.type
_entity_poly.pdbx_seq_one_letter_code
_entity_poly.pdbx_strand_id
1 'polypeptide(L)'
;MNKWLASANFRSPLRLTNLNSSVSFRLNSRMFQSRKKAAAKADTAQSQDVGLVTPLSPLNRFNGNEGFSGPNLPWSANFSLTYNISRYNPLMPQKTFWLNMNSSFQLTKNWKINYTARFDMKSRKIVSQNIVIYRDLHCWEARIVWYPTGPYRHFYLRINIKSSLLRELKLEKRTGRAGYLGSFMRWQR
;
A
#
# COMPACT_ATOMS: atom_id res chain seq x y z
N MET A 1 2.84 -17.22 68.89
CA MET A 1 4.03 -16.53 68.34
C MET A 1 4.52 -17.33 67.14
N ASN A 2 4.13 -16.92 65.94
CA ASN A 2 3.97 -17.78 64.77
C ASN A 2 5.04 -17.33 63.75
N LYS A 3 6.19 -18.01 63.75
CA LYS A 3 7.39 -17.61 62.96
C LYS A 3 7.50 -18.29 61.58
N TRP A 4 6.41 -18.80 61.00
CA TRP A 4 6.49 -19.61 59.76
C TRP A 4 5.65 -19.12 58.57
N LEU A 5 5.28 -17.84 58.49
CA LEU A 5 4.60 -17.28 57.30
C LEU A 5 5.38 -16.18 56.58
N ALA A 6 6.71 -16.08 56.79
CA ALA A 6 7.55 -15.09 56.13
C ALA A 6 8.49 -15.73 55.09
N SER A 7 7.95 -16.46 54.11
CA SER A 7 8.72 -16.93 52.94
C SER A 7 7.79 -17.46 51.83
N ALA A 8 6.76 -16.71 51.48
CA ALA A 8 6.09 -16.92 50.20
C ALA A 8 6.45 -15.74 49.32
N ASN A 9 7.50 -15.93 48.52
CA ASN A 9 7.83 -15.11 47.37
C ASN A 9 6.53 -14.71 46.66
N PHE A 10 6.12 -13.44 46.78
CA PHE A 10 5.04 -12.84 46.01
C PHE A 10 5.52 -12.69 44.55
N ARG A 11 5.76 -13.84 43.91
CA ARG A 11 6.06 -13.96 42.49
C ARG A 11 4.75 -13.74 41.75
N SER A 12 4.48 -12.47 41.47
CA SER A 12 3.56 -11.96 40.44
C SER A 12 2.61 -13.00 39.82
N PRO A 13 1.35 -13.11 40.28
CA PRO A 13 0.38 -14.08 39.75
C PRO A 13 -0.07 -13.77 38.30
N LEU A 14 0.30 -12.61 37.77
CA LEU A 14 -0.06 -12.19 36.41
C LEU A 14 1.09 -12.51 35.45
N ARG A 15 0.92 -13.59 34.67
CA ARG A 15 1.84 -13.96 33.59
C ARG A 15 1.24 -13.60 32.23
N LEU A 16 1.89 -12.68 31.52
CA LEU A 16 1.54 -12.34 30.14
C LEU A 16 1.89 -13.49 29.19
N THR A 17 0.88 -14.22 28.73
CA THR A 17 1.03 -15.32 27.76
C THR A 17 1.02 -14.81 26.33
N ASN A 18 0.16 -13.84 26.02
CA ASN A 18 0.01 -13.29 24.68
C ASN A 18 -0.11 -11.76 24.73
N LEU A 19 0.46 -11.09 23.74
CA LEU A 19 0.28 -9.65 23.49
C LEU A 19 0.14 -9.45 22.00
N ASN A 20 -0.93 -8.77 21.58
CA ASN A 20 -1.11 -8.28 20.22
C ASN A 20 -1.26 -6.76 20.32
N SER A 21 -0.37 -6.03 19.66
CA SER A 21 -0.38 -4.58 19.64
C SER A 21 -0.24 -4.11 18.20
N SER A 22 -1.18 -3.29 17.74
CA SER A 22 -1.16 -2.72 16.40
C SER A 22 -1.29 -1.21 16.44
N VAL A 23 -0.47 -0.51 15.67
CA VAL A 23 -0.53 0.94 15.49
C VAL A 23 -0.64 1.22 14.00
N SER A 24 -1.62 2.02 13.60
CA SER A 24 -1.82 2.38 12.20
C SER A 24 -1.85 3.89 12.02
N PHE A 25 -1.06 4.39 11.07
CA PHE A 25 -1.03 5.79 10.68
C PHE A 25 -1.50 5.92 9.24
N ARG A 26 -2.41 6.86 8.99
CA ARG A 26 -2.85 7.20 7.65
C ARG A 26 -2.48 8.66 7.38
N LEU A 27 -1.75 8.87 6.30
CA LEU A 27 -1.36 10.16 5.76
C LEU A 27 -2.05 10.36 4.41
N ASN A 28 -2.52 11.58 4.15
CA ASN A 28 -3.15 11.95 2.90
C ASN A 28 -2.91 13.44 2.62
N SER A 29 -3.01 13.83 1.34
CA SER A 29 -2.79 15.21 0.90
C SER A 29 -3.75 16.22 1.57
N ARG A 30 -5.00 15.84 1.85
CA ARG A 30 -6.00 16.74 2.43
C ARG A 30 -5.63 17.22 3.85
N MET A 31 -5.00 16.39 4.68
CA MET A 31 -4.55 16.81 6.02
C MET A 31 -3.49 17.91 5.96
N PHE A 32 -2.62 17.90 4.95
CA PHE A 32 -1.62 18.94 4.77
C PHE A 32 -2.20 20.18 4.10
N GLN A 33 -3.23 20.03 3.26
CA GLN A 33 -3.96 21.16 2.69
C GLN A 33 -4.80 21.88 3.73
N SER A 34 -5.41 21.17 4.69
CA SER A 34 -6.12 21.79 5.81
C SER A 34 -5.17 22.65 6.66
N ARG A 35 -3.93 22.19 6.89
CA ARG A 35 -2.90 23.01 7.56
C ARG A 35 -2.47 24.22 6.72
N LYS A 36 -2.24 24.07 5.41
CA LYS A 36 -1.91 25.21 4.53
C LYS A 36 -3.05 26.21 4.43
N LYS A 37 -4.30 25.75 4.35
CA LYS A 37 -5.48 26.63 4.37
C LYS A 37 -5.67 27.27 5.73
N ALA A 38 -5.41 26.60 6.85
CA ALA A 38 -5.47 27.22 8.19
C ALA A 38 -4.35 28.26 8.40
N ALA A 39 -3.14 27.99 7.90
CA ALA A 39 -2.04 28.95 7.89
C ALA A 39 -2.29 30.13 6.93
N ALA A 40 -2.92 29.88 5.78
CA ALA A 40 -3.29 30.94 4.82
C ALA A 40 -4.55 31.72 5.22
N LYS A 41 -5.49 31.11 5.98
CA LYS A 41 -6.67 31.80 6.54
C LYS A 41 -6.35 32.68 7.74
N ALA A 42 -5.15 32.59 8.29
CA ALA A 42 -4.64 33.59 9.22
C ALA A 42 -4.32 34.92 8.51
N ASP A 43 -4.16 34.91 7.16
CA ASP A 43 -3.72 36.09 6.40
C ASP A 43 -4.67 36.56 5.29
N THR A 44 -5.78 35.87 4.94
CA THR A 44 -6.77 36.45 4.00
C THR A 44 -8.17 35.86 4.14
N ALA A 45 -9.18 36.75 4.19
CA ALA A 45 -10.61 36.43 4.23
C ALA A 45 -11.24 36.27 2.82
N GLN A 46 -12.28 35.42 2.74
CA GLN A 46 -13.29 35.20 1.66
C GLN A 46 -12.78 34.55 0.36
N SER A 47 -13.49 33.68 -0.36
CA SER A 47 -14.94 33.59 -0.67
C SER A 47 -15.42 32.14 -0.97
N GLN A 48 -16.75 31.97 -0.98
CA GLN A 48 -17.53 30.78 -1.37
C GLN A 48 -17.50 30.52 -2.88
N ASP A 49 -17.60 29.25 -3.32
CA ASP A 49 -18.39 28.92 -4.50
C ASP A 49 -18.89 27.46 -4.51
N VAL A 50 -20.02 27.23 -5.19
CA VAL A 50 -20.96 26.09 -5.13
C VAL A 50 -20.83 25.17 -6.36
N GLY A 51 -20.98 23.85 -6.15
CA GLY A 51 -21.65 22.95 -7.10
C GLY A 51 -20.82 22.08 -8.06
N LEU A 52 -21.06 20.76 -8.08
CA LEU A 52 -21.86 20.07 -9.11
C LEU A 52 -21.73 18.53 -8.95
N VAL A 53 -22.87 17.84 -8.95
CA VAL A 53 -22.97 16.36 -8.91
C VAL A 53 -22.84 15.82 -10.34
N THR A 54 -22.14 14.70 -10.54
CA THR A 54 -22.20 13.94 -11.80
C THR A 54 -22.17 12.42 -11.54
N PRO A 55 -23.09 11.63 -12.13
CA PRO A 55 -23.22 10.19 -11.86
C PRO A 55 -22.46 9.27 -12.86
N LEU A 56 -21.99 8.13 -12.31
CA LEU A 56 -21.89 6.75 -12.85
C LEU A 56 -21.08 6.42 -14.15
N SER A 57 -20.00 5.59 -14.04
CA SER A 57 -19.51 4.61 -15.06
C SER A 57 -18.26 3.80 -14.63
N PRO A 58 -18.02 2.56 -15.16
CA PRO A 58 -17.25 1.49 -14.52
C PRO A 58 -15.72 1.50 -14.79
N LEU A 59 -14.97 0.90 -13.85
CA LEU A 59 -13.52 0.62 -13.86
C LEU A 59 -12.56 1.83 -13.89
N ASN A 60 -12.91 2.86 -13.13
CA ASN A 60 -12.26 4.15 -13.22
C ASN A 60 -11.01 4.24 -12.31
N ARG A 61 -9.88 3.66 -12.74
CA ARG A 61 -8.62 3.56 -11.94
C ARG A 61 -7.95 4.91 -11.64
N PHE A 62 -8.36 5.95 -12.37
CA PHE A 62 -7.90 7.33 -12.27
C PHE A 62 -8.99 8.30 -11.76
N ASN A 63 -10.22 7.83 -11.52
CA ASN A 63 -11.30 8.69 -11.02
C ASN A 63 -11.42 8.56 -9.50
N GLY A 64 -10.66 9.40 -8.80
CA GLY A 64 -11.21 10.03 -7.62
C GLY A 64 -11.96 11.26 -8.09
N ASN A 65 -13.24 11.41 -7.72
CA ASN A 65 -14.06 12.62 -7.86
C ASN A 65 -13.49 13.79 -7.02
N GLU A 66 -12.19 14.05 -7.16
CA GLU A 66 -11.51 15.25 -6.70
C GLU A 66 -11.04 15.94 -7.97
N GLY A 67 -11.85 16.89 -8.42
CA GLY A 67 -11.54 17.75 -9.54
C GLY A 67 -10.08 18.21 -9.46
N PHE A 68 -9.35 17.98 -10.55
CA PHE A 68 -7.98 18.43 -10.73
C PHE A 68 -7.99 19.95 -10.94
N SER A 69 -8.39 20.68 -9.91
CA SER A 69 -8.55 22.14 -9.88
C SER A 69 -7.61 22.67 -8.81
N GLY A 70 -6.31 22.58 -9.11
CA GLY A 70 -5.21 23.09 -8.28
C GLY A 70 -3.94 22.24 -8.41
N PRO A 71 -2.75 22.77 -8.04
CA PRO A 71 -1.45 22.05 -8.08
C PRO A 71 -1.32 20.95 -7.00
N ASN A 72 -2.42 20.30 -6.61
CA ASN A 72 -2.50 19.31 -5.54
C ASN A 72 -2.69 17.89 -6.10
N LEU A 73 -1.58 17.19 -6.31
CA LEU A 73 -1.57 15.77 -6.62
C LEU A 73 -2.06 14.96 -5.40
N PRO A 74 -3.15 14.19 -5.49
CA PRO A 74 -3.63 13.40 -4.37
C PRO A 74 -2.64 12.24 -4.10
N TRP A 75 -2.12 12.23 -2.88
CA TRP A 75 -1.31 11.13 -2.37
C TRP A 75 -1.89 10.62 -1.06
N SER A 76 -1.71 9.33 -0.81
CA SER A 76 -2.03 8.69 0.46
C SER A 76 -0.93 7.70 0.83
N ALA A 77 -0.63 7.61 2.11
CA ALA A 77 0.32 6.65 2.65
C ALA A 77 -0.26 6.07 3.95
N ASN A 78 -0.20 4.76 4.08
CA ASN A 78 -0.71 4.03 5.21
C ASN A 78 0.41 3.17 5.78
N PHE A 79 0.71 3.36 7.06
CA PHE A 79 1.70 2.60 7.80
C PHE A 79 0.98 1.80 8.87
N SER A 80 1.26 0.50 8.96
CA SER A 80 0.70 -0.38 9.97
C SER A 80 1.82 -1.16 10.63
N LEU A 81 2.02 -0.86 11.90
CA LEU A 81 2.97 -1.51 12.77
C LEU A 81 2.21 -2.56 13.60
N THR A 82 2.68 -3.80 13.63
CA THR A 82 2.06 -4.88 14.39
C THR A 82 3.12 -5.63 15.15
N TYR A 83 2.96 -5.71 16.47
CA TYR A 83 3.80 -6.46 17.36
C TYR A 83 2.98 -7.57 18.03
N ASN A 84 3.42 -8.81 17.86
CA ASN A 84 2.81 -9.96 18.51
C ASN A 84 3.85 -10.70 19.35
N ILE A 85 3.45 -11.07 20.55
CA ILE A 85 4.18 -11.99 21.42
C ILE A 85 3.24 -13.15 21.75
N SER A 86 3.74 -14.37 21.59
CA SER A 86 3.16 -15.56 22.19
C SER A 86 4.19 -16.30 23.04
N ARG A 87 3.85 -16.61 24.29
CA ARG A 87 4.67 -17.31 25.28
C ARG A 87 3.98 -18.57 25.78
N TYR A 88 3.18 -19.21 24.91
CA TYR A 88 2.51 -20.47 25.21
C TYR A 88 3.52 -21.56 25.62
N ASN A 89 4.61 -21.69 24.85
CA ASN A 89 5.79 -22.43 25.28
C ASN A 89 6.79 -21.46 25.97
N PRO A 90 7.05 -21.59 27.29
CA PRO A 90 7.98 -20.72 28.00
C PRO A 90 9.43 -20.83 27.50
N LEU A 91 9.82 -21.97 26.94
CA LEU A 91 11.18 -22.22 26.44
C LEU A 91 11.41 -21.59 25.06
N MET A 92 10.34 -21.33 24.30
CA MET A 92 10.41 -20.81 22.92
C MET A 92 9.37 -19.72 22.64
N PRO A 93 9.53 -18.52 23.23
CA PRO A 93 8.61 -17.42 23.00
C PRO A 93 8.66 -16.94 21.54
N GLN A 94 7.51 -16.93 20.87
CA GLN A 94 7.36 -16.41 19.51
C GLN A 94 7.11 -14.91 19.55
N LYS A 95 7.96 -14.15 18.85
CA LYS A 95 7.85 -12.69 18.75
C LYS A 95 7.93 -12.30 17.28
N THR A 96 6.92 -11.57 16.80
CA THR A 96 6.88 -11.02 15.45
C THR A 96 6.68 -9.52 15.51
N PHE A 97 7.45 -8.78 14.71
CA PHE A 97 7.34 -7.34 14.63
C PHE A 97 7.31 -6.90 13.17
N TRP A 98 6.13 -6.54 12.68
CA TRP A 98 5.86 -6.25 11.29
C TRP A 98 5.60 -4.77 11.08
N LEU A 99 6.22 -4.18 10.06
CA LEU A 99 5.82 -2.89 9.51
C LEU A 99 5.32 -3.10 8.09
N ASN A 100 4.08 -2.70 7.84
CA ASN A 100 3.47 -2.70 6.52
C ASN A 100 3.30 -1.25 6.07
N MET A 101 3.76 -0.95 4.87
CA MET A 101 3.60 0.34 4.22
C MET A 101 2.82 0.17 2.93
N ASN A 102 1.82 1.02 2.70
CA ASN A 102 1.07 1.10 1.46
C ASN A 102 0.90 2.57 1.08
N SER A 103 1.47 2.97 -0.04
CA SER A 103 1.44 4.35 -0.52
C SER A 103 0.91 4.40 -1.94
N SER A 104 0.01 5.34 -2.21
CA SER A 104 -0.54 5.62 -3.53
C SER A 104 -0.28 7.07 -3.88
N PHE A 105 0.40 7.32 -4.98
CA PHE A 105 0.75 8.64 -5.48
C PHE A 105 0.16 8.83 -6.87
N GLN A 106 -0.63 9.89 -7.06
CA GLN A 106 -1.08 10.30 -8.38
C GLN A 106 -0.22 11.47 -8.85
N LEU A 107 0.90 11.16 -9.53
CA LEU A 107 1.88 12.17 -9.94
C LEU A 107 1.33 13.16 -10.96
N THR A 108 0.44 12.73 -11.84
CA THR A 108 -0.28 13.60 -12.76
C THR A 108 -1.64 12.97 -13.05
N LYS A 109 -2.49 13.60 -13.87
CA LYS A 109 -3.75 13.02 -14.35
C LYS A 109 -3.57 11.61 -14.94
N ASN A 110 -2.42 11.38 -15.56
CA ASN A 110 -2.14 10.18 -16.36
C ASN A 110 -1.12 9.24 -15.73
N TRP A 111 -0.60 9.56 -14.54
CA TRP A 111 0.41 8.75 -13.85
C TRP A 111 -0.06 8.40 -12.45
N LYS A 112 -0.10 7.10 -12.14
CA LYS A 112 -0.41 6.59 -10.80
C LYS A 112 0.61 5.55 -10.38
N ILE A 113 1.21 5.74 -9.21
CA ILE A 113 2.19 4.84 -8.62
C ILE A 113 1.62 4.29 -7.33
N ASN A 114 1.59 2.97 -7.18
CA ASN A 114 1.28 2.31 -5.92
C ASN A 114 2.54 1.58 -5.47
N TYR A 115 2.93 1.83 -4.23
CA TYR A 115 4.07 1.21 -3.61
C TYR A 115 3.63 0.50 -2.33
N THR A 116 3.96 -0.77 -2.22
CA THR A 116 3.65 -1.59 -1.04
C THR A 116 4.91 -2.28 -0.57
N ALA A 117 5.16 -2.23 0.73
CA ALA A 117 6.33 -2.86 1.33
C ALA A 117 5.99 -3.48 2.68
N ARG A 118 6.63 -4.61 2.99
CA ARG A 118 6.56 -5.29 4.28
C ARG A 118 7.97 -5.47 4.83
N PHE A 119 8.17 -5.03 6.06
CA PHE A 119 9.44 -5.12 6.77
C PHE A 119 9.27 -5.99 8.00
N ASP A 120 10.19 -6.94 8.18
CA ASP A 120 10.41 -7.60 9.45
C ASP A 120 11.32 -6.69 10.29
N MET A 121 10.73 -6.03 11.27
CA MET A 121 11.44 -5.12 12.16
C MET A 121 12.34 -5.88 13.15
N LYS A 122 12.06 -7.17 13.41
CA LYS A 122 12.88 -8.00 14.30
C LYS A 122 14.17 -8.43 13.61
N SER A 123 14.07 -8.93 12.37
CA SER A 123 15.24 -9.33 11.59
C SER A 123 15.87 -8.18 10.79
N ARG A 124 15.28 -6.98 10.83
CA ARG A 124 15.69 -5.78 10.07
C ARG A 124 15.78 -6.03 8.57
N LYS A 125 14.91 -6.89 8.04
CA LYS A 125 14.89 -7.29 6.63
C LYS A 125 13.60 -6.87 5.96
N ILE A 126 13.73 -6.51 4.68
CA ILE A 126 12.59 -6.29 3.81
C ILE A 126 12.08 -7.64 3.34
N VAL A 127 10.84 -7.97 3.67
CA VAL A 127 10.23 -9.25 3.29
C VAL A 127 9.72 -9.18 1.86
N SER A 128 9.03 -8.11 1.51
CA SER A 128 8.44 -7.95 0.18
C SER A 128 8.30 -6.49 -0.19
N GLN A 129 8.50 -6.19 -1.47
CA GLN A 129 8.26 -4.90 -2.08
C GLN A 129 7.48 -5.10 -3.37
N ASN A 130 6.54 -4.21 -3.65
CA ASN A 130 5.74 -4.21 -4.85
C ASN A 130 5.55 -2.77 -5.32
N ILE A 131 5.94 -2.51 -6.56
CA ILE A 131 5.77 -1.22 -7.21
C ILE A 131 4.87 -1.45 -8.43
N VAL A 132 3.73 -0.78 -8.45
CA VAL A 132 2.80 -0.78 -9.58
C VAL A 132 2.67 0.60 -10.15
N ILE A 133 3.11 0.78 -11.39
CA ILE A 133 3.06 2.05 -12.11
C ILE A 133 2.03 1.92 -13.22
N TYR A 134 1.13 2.90 -13.28
CA TYR A 134 0.14 3.05 -14.35
C TYR A 134 0.40 4.35 -15.09
N ARG A 135 0.41 4.26 -16.42
CA ARG A 135 0.51 5.39 -17.31
C ARG A 135 -0.57 5.33 -18.38
N ASP A 136 -1.36 6.39 -18.48
CA ASP A 136 -2.41 6.56 -19.47
C ASP A 136 -1.96 7.49 -20.60
N LEU A 137 -1.86 7.02 -21.84
CA LEU A 137 -1.43 7.77 -23.01
C LEU A 137 -2.51 7.76 -24.08
N HIS A 138 -3.72 8.22 -23.70
CA HIS A 138 -4.92 8.46 -24.53
C HIS A 138 -5.39 7.25 -25.37
N CYS A 139 -4.60 6.84 -26.35
CA CYS A 139 -4.81 5.66 -27.20
C CYS A 139 -4.20 4.39 -26.61
N TRP A 140 -3.26 4.49 -25.67
CA TRP A 140 -2.63 3.33 -25.03
C TRP A 140 -2.53 3.48 -23.52
N GLU A 141 -2.51 2.35 -22.82
CA GLU A 141 -2.23 2.28 -21.39
C GLU A 141 -1.04 1.36 -21.15
N ALA A 142 -0.16 1.77 -20.26
CA ALA A 142 0.94 0.95 -19.78
C ALA A 142 0.76 0.66 -18.29
N ARG A 143 0.97 -0.61 -17.93
CA ARG A 143 1.04 -1.09 -16.56
C ARG A 143 2.36 -1.80 -16.34
N ILE A 144 3.12 -1.31 -15.37
CA ILE A 144 4.35 -1.94 -14.91
C ILE A 144 4.08 -2.48 -13.51
N VAL A 145 4.40 -3.75 -13.30
CA VAL A 145 4.42 -4.39 -11.98
C VAL A 145 5.83 -4.87 -11.73
N TRP A 146 6.43 -4.40 -10.65
CA TRP A 146 7.81 -4.69 -10.31
C TRP A 146 7.94 -5.15 -8.87
N TYR A 147 8.54 -6.33 -8.68
CA TYR A 147 8.87 -6.89 -7.38
C TYR A 147 10.40 -6.92 -7.23
N PRO A 148 11.01 -5.91 -6.60
CA PRO A 148 12.47 -5.79 -6.54
C PRO A 148 13.11 -6.76 -5.54
N THR A 149 12.37 -7.25 -4.54
CA THR A 149 12.91 -8.12 -3.48
C THR A 149 12.00 -9.32 -3.19
N GLY A 150 12.53 -10.31 -2.49
CA GLY A 150 11.83 -11.55 -2.13
C GLY A 150 12.15 -12.72 -3.06
N PRO A 151 11.52 -13.89 -2.84
CA PRO A 151 11.72 -15.08 -3.68
C PRO A 151 11.08 -14.92 -5.07
N TYR A 152 10.05 -14.09 -5.19
CA TYR A 152 9.29 -13.88 -6.43
C TYR A 152 9.66 -12.58 -7.14
N ARG A 153 10.96 -12.27 -7.24
CA ARG A 153 11.42 -11.09 -8.00
C ARG A 153 11.05 -11.25 -9.46
N HIS A 154 10.27 -10.31 -9.97
CA HIS A 154 9.91 -10.27 -11.38
C HIS A 154 9.57 -8.85 -11.81
N PHE A 155 9.61 -8.67 -13.12
CA PHE A 155 9.21 -7.46 -13.80
C PHE A 155 8.18 -7.83 -14.86
N TYR A 156 7.04 -7.16 -14.84
CA TYR A 156 5.97 -7.36 -15.79
C TYR A 156 5.54 -6.02 -16.37
N LEU A 157 5.72 -5.88 -17.68
CA LEU A 157 5.23 -4.76 -18.45
C LEU A 157 4.10 -5.24 -19.34
N ARG A 158 2.96 -4.54 -19.25
CA ARG A 158 1.81 -4.74 -20.12
C ARG A 158 1.44 -3.41 -20.76
N ILE A 159 1.40 -3.39 -22.08
CA ILE A 159 0.91 -2.25 -22.86
C ILE A 159 -0.35 -2.71 -23.59
N ASN A 160 -1.44 -1.94 -23.45
CA ASN A 160 -2.68 -2.20 -24.18
C ASN A 160 -3.05 -0.97 -25.00
N ILE A 161 -3.62 -1.20 -26.18
CA ILE A 161 -4.27 -0.15 -26.98
C ILE A 161 -5.73 -0.06 -26.51
N LYS A 162 -6.20 1.15 -26.21
CA LYS A 162 -7.56 1.41 -25.72
C LYS A 162 -8.61 1.45 -26.82
N SER A 163 -8.18 1.70 -28.06
CA SER A 163 -9.08 1.75 -29.23
C SER A 163 -9.75 0.41 -29.48
N SER A 164 -11.07 0.43 -29.65
CA SER A 164 -11.88 -0.74 -30.04
C SER A 164 -11.59 -1.24 -31.46
N LEU A 165 -10.99 -0.40 -32.31
CA LEU A 165 -10.69 -0.70 -33.72
C LEU A 165 -9.40 -1.49 -33.96
N LEU A 166 -8.48 -1.58 -32.98
CA LEU A 166 -7.15 -2.21 -33.16
C LEU A 166 -6.74 -3.05 -31.93
N ARG A 167 -7.60 -3.99 -31.50
CA ARG A 167 -7.32 -4.93 -30.40
C ARG A 167 -6.25 -6.00 -30.71
N GLU A 168 -5.71 -6.04 -31.91
CA GLU A 168 -4.91 -7.18 -32.40
C GLU A 168 -3.41 -7.17 -32.05
N LEU A 169 -2.85 -6.13 -31.42
CA LEU A 169 -1.44 -6.11 -31.02
C LEU A 169 -1.28 -6.08 -29.50
N LYS A 170 -1.45 -7.26 -28.88
CA LYS A 170 -1.20 -7.48 -27.45
C LYS A 170 0.25 -7.92 -27.22
N LEU A 171 1.12 -6.99 -26.86
CA LEU A 171 2.51 -7.28 -26.47
C LEU A 171 2.60 -7.48 -24.94
N GLU A 172 2.82 -8.72 -24.49
CA GLU A 172 3.14 -9.04 -23.10
C GLU A 172 4.61 -9.49 -22.99
N LYS A 173 5.42 -8.81 -22.16
CA LYS A 173 6.77 -9.27 -21.81
C LYS A 173 6.81 -9.69 -20.35
N ARG A 174 7.05 -10.97 -20.10
CA ARG A 174 7.24 -11.58 -18.77
C ARG A 174 8.69 -12.01 -18.63
N THR A 175 9.37 -11.57 -17.58
CA THR A 175 10.71 -12.06 -17.25
C THR A 175 10.66 -12.76 -15.89
N GLY A 176 10.97 -14.06 -15.89
CA GLY A 176 11.01 -14.92 -14.70
C GLY A 176 11.69 -16.26 -15.00
N ARG A 177 12.25 -16.92 -13.99
CA ARG A 177 13.09 -18.13 -14.09
C ARG A 177 12.35 -19.42 -14.52
N ALA A 178 11.11 -19.29 -15.01
CA ALA A 178 10.28 -20.37 -15.55
C ALA A 178 9.96 -20.09 -17.04
N GLY A 179 11.01 -19.82 -17.82
CA GLY A 179 10.94 -19.43 -19.23
C GLY A 179 11.28 -20.53 -20.23
N TYR A 180 11.22 -21.81 -19.82
CA TYR A 180 11.38 -22.94 -20.72
C TYR A 180 10.39 -24.02 -20.30
N LEU A 181 9.23 -24.04 -20.96
CA LEU A 181 8.31 -25.17 -21.18
C LEU A 181 6.88 -24.62 -21.29
N GLY A 182 6.32 -24.68 -22.49
CA GLY A 182 4.88 -24.49 -22.71
C GLY A 182 4.47 -23.29 -23.55
N SER A 183 5.09 -23.14 -24.73
CA SER A 183 4.39 -22.55 -25.87
C SER A 183 3.17 -23.42 -26.18
N PHE A 184 1.96 -22.87 -26.11
CA PHE A 184 0.83 -23.27 -26.95
C PHE A 184 -0.16 -22.11 -27.02
N MET A 185 0.13 -21.20 -27.95
CA MET A 185 -0.78 -20.17 -28.42
C MET A 185 -1.75 -20.82 -29.40
N ARG A 186 -2.95 -21.17 -28.93
CA ARG A 186 -4.03 -21.71 -29.77
C ARG A 186 -4.84 -20.54 -30.32
N TRP A 187 -4.75 -20.31 -31.63
CA TRP A 187 -5.70 -19.48 -32.38
C TRP A 187 -7.01 -20.26 -32.51
N GLN A 188 -8.14 -19.63 -32.19
CA GLN A 188 -9.43 -20.00 -32.78
C GLN A 188 -9.88 -18.83 -33.67
N ARG A 189 -10.38 -19.20 -34.84
CA ARG A 189 -10.95 -18.33 -35.88
C ARG A 189 -12.14 -17.55 -35.35
#